data_AF-A0A0D2GPJ5-F1
#
_entry.id   AF-A0A0D2GPJ5-F1
#
_cell.length_a   1.000
_cell.length_b   1.000
_cell.length_c   1.000
_cell.angle_alpha   90.00
_cell.angle_beta   90.00
_cell.angle_gamma   90.00
#
_symmetry.space_group_name_H-M   'P 1'
#
loop_
_entity.id
_entity.type
_entity.pdbx_description
1 polymer ?
#
loop_
_entity_poly.entity_id
_entity_poly.type
_entity_poly.pdbx_seq_one_letter_code
_entity_poly.pdbx_strand_id
1 'polypeptide(L)'
;MDTNMGGAETHLSSTVSHPAQTKSEKLPTTVEKPTPYTYDLGYLTAIDPNPLPATSHLLSQTLSERNNTLRQIARDGAQSLLNTLLTTCPIQSTPEGLIMTLPAPQHYLPRWKPLPKPKPPTKWELFARKKGIGKYGGNLKGGAAQEERRKNLVYDEESGEWVKKWGYKGRNKKDESDWLVELDDEAVKKEKAGADAGDGRTVRGEGRRERVERIKRQERRQRNNERRTRKGGKTG
;
A
#
# COMPACT_ATOMS: atom_id res chain seq x y z
N MET A 1 -69.86 -5.93 39.09
CA MET A 1 -69.98 -4.49 38.83
C MET A 1 -68.86 -4.18 37.84
N ASP A 2 -69.02 -4.14 36.52
CA ASP A 2 -70.19 -3.94 35.66
C ASP A 2 -70.02 -4.68 34.34
N THR A 3 -71.13 -5.18 33.81
CA THR A 3 -71.30 -5.76 32.48
C THR A 3 -71.90 -4.68 31.57
N ASN A 4 -71.33 -4.41 30.39
CA ASN A 4 -72.08 -3.81 29.27
C ASN A 4 -71.31 -4.04 27.94
N MET A 5 -71.71 -5.02 27.14
CA MET A 5 -72.61 -4.94 25.96
C MET A 5 -71.93 -4.44 24.68
N GLY A 6 -71.82 -5.38 23.72
CA GLY A 6 -72.46 -5.24 22.41
C GLY A 6 -71.85 -4.26 21.40
N GLY A 7 -71.21 -4.82 20.37
CA GLY A 7 -70.92 -4.12 19.12
C GLY A 7 -70.45 -5.12 18.06
N ALA A 8 -71.38 -5.64 17.27
CA ALA A 8 -71.08 -6.45 16.09
C ALA A 8 -70.89 -5.50 14.89
N GLU A 9 -69.69 -5.46 14.32
CA GLU A 9 -69.44 -4.86 13.01
C GLU A 9 -68.75 -5.86 12.10
N THR A 10 -69.48 -6.26 11.06
CA THR A 10 -69.03 -7.04 9.92
C THR A 10 -68.10 -6.21 9.05
N HIS A 11 -66.82 -6.59 8.94
CA HIS A 11 -65.93 -6.08 7.90
C HIS A 11 -65.74 -7.11 6.78
N LEU A 12 -65.97 -6.59 5.58
CA LEU A 12 -66.05 -7.27 4.30
C LEU A 12 -64.73 -7.94 3.88
N SER A 13 -64.93 -9.07 3.21
CA SER A 13 -63.97 -9.80 2.38
C SER A 13 -63.18 -8.89 1.41
N SER A 14 -61.86 -9.07 1.36
CA SER A 14 -61.11 -8.97 0.11
C SER A 14 -59.94 -9.94 0.14
N THR A 15 -60.21 -11.18 -0.27
CA THR A 15 -59.19 -12.14 -0.72
C THR A 15 -58.56 -11.63 -2.01
N VAL A 16 -57.33 -11.11 -1.94
CA VAL A 16 -56.51 -10.86 -3.12
C VAL A 16 -55.90 -12.20 -3.54
N SER A 17 -56.61 -12.94 -4.39
CA SER A 17 -56.01 -14.06 -5.12
C SER A 17 -55.16 -13.49 -6.25
N HIS A 18 -53.83 -13.49 -6.10
CA HIS A 18 -52.95 -13.26 -7.24
C HIS A 18 -53.09 -14.44 -8.21
N PRO A 19 -53.52 -14.22 -9.47
CA PRO A 19 -53.46 -15.27 -10.47
C PRO A 19 -52.00 -15.61 -10.69
N ALA A 20 -51.64 -16.87 -10.48
CA ALA A 20 -50.35 -17.42 -10.83
C ALA A 20 -50.10 -17.19 -12.32
N GLN A 21 -49.31 -16.16 -12.66
CA GLN A 21 -48.74 -16.03 -13.98
C GLN A 21 -47.89 -17.27 -14.22
N THR A 22 -48.30 -18.08 -15.19
CA THR A 22 -47.52 -19.17 -15.75
C THR A 22 -46.14 -18.62 -16.09
N LYS A 23 -45.12 -19.05 -15.35
CA LYS A 23 -43.74 -18.59 -15.52
C LYS A 23 -43.35 -18.84 -16.99
N SER A 24 -43.10 -17.77 -17.72
CA SER A 24 -42.47 -17.84 -19.05
C SER A 24 -41.21 -18.69 -18.93
N GLU A 25 -41.09 -19.69 -19.81
CA GLU A 25 -39.95 -20.59 -19.87
C GLU A 25 -38.64 -19.77 -19.86
N LYS A 26 -37.76 -20.06 -18.89
CA LYS A 26 -36.55 -19.27 -18.70
C LYS A 26 -35.61 -19.52 -19.88
N LEU A 27 -35.06 -18.44 -20.45
CA LEU A 27 -34.03 -18.56 -21.48
C LEU A 27 -32.84 -19.37 -20.95
N PRO A 28 -32.20 -20.20 -21.80
CA PRO A 28 -31.08 -21.03 -21.38
C PRO A 28 -29.88 -20.16 -21.00
N THR A 29 -29.36 -20.35 -19.79
CA THR A 29 -28.18 -19.66 -19.28
C THR A 29 -26.92 -20.53 -19.32
N THR A 30 -27.04 -21.82 -19.64
CA THR A 30 -25.93 -22.76 -19.72
C THR A 30 -25.38 -22.85 -21.15
N VAL A 31 -24.07 -23.07 -21.27
CA VAL A 31 -23.37 -23.24 -22.54
C VAL A 31 -22.65 -24.57 -22.49
N GLU A 32 -22.98 -25.46 -23.43
CA GLU A 32 -22.36 -26.79 -23.54
C GLU A 32 -21.45 -26.81 -24.77
N LYS A 33 -20.18 -27.19 -24.58
CA LYS A 33 -19.18 -27.33 -25.65
C LYS A 33 -18.39 -28.63 -25.48
N PRO A 34 -17.81 -29.20 -26.55
CA PRO A 34 -17.07 -30.46 -26.48
C PRO A 34 -15.90 -30.44 -25.49
N THR A 35 -15.15 -29.33 -25.47
CA THR A 35 -14.06 -29.12 -24.51
C THR A 35 -14.48 -28.05 -23.50
N PRO A 36 -14.33 -28.29 -22.18
CA PRO A 36 -14.76 -27.33 -21.16
C PRO A 36 -13.90 -26.06 -21.19
N TYR A 37 -14.52 -24.94 -20.80
CA TYR A 37 -13.84 -23.67 -20.57
C TYR A 37 -12.88 -23.76 -19.39
N THR A 38 -11.75 -23.06 -19.49
CA THR A 38 -10.87 -22.77 -18.35
C THR A 38 -10.94 -21.29 -17.99
N TYR A 39 -10.67 -20.94 -16.73
CA TYR A 39 -10.90 -19.58 -16.22
C TYR A 39 -9.71 -19.06 -15.44
N ASP A 40 -9.40 -17.78 -15.60
CA ASP A 40 -8.59 -17.04 -14.63
C ASP A 40 -9.42 -15.87 -14.10
N LEU A 41 -10.19 -16.17 -13.05
CA LEU A 41 -11.11 -15.23 -12.44
C LEU A 41 -10.41 -14.02 -11.81
N GLY A 42 -9.11 -14.14 -11.48
CA GLY A 42 -8.32 -13.02 -10.98
C GLY A 42 -8.12 -11.91 -12.03
N TYR A 43 -8.15 -12.26 -13.32
CA TYR A 43 -8.14 -11.31 -14.43
C TYR A 43 -9.48 -11.21 -15.16
N LEU A 44 -10.53 -11.83 -14.64
CA LEU A 44 -11.85 -11.90 -15.28
C LEU A 44 -11.78 -12.47 -16.71
N THR A 45 -11.00 -13.53 -16.91
CA THR A 45 -10.83 -14.16 -18.23
C THR A 45 -11.43 -15.56 -18.27
N ALA A 46 -12.07 -15.88 -19.40
CA ALA A 46 -12.43 -17.23 -19.79
C ALA A 46 -11.66 -17.60 -21.06
N ILE A 47 -11.11 -18.80 -21.08
CA ILE A 47 -10.34 -19.36 -22.19
C ILE A 47 -11.19 -20.47 -22.80
N ASP A 48 -11.53 -20.29 -24.07
CA ASP A 48 -12.25 -21.27 -24.87
C ASP A 48 -11.25 -22.10 -25.70
N PRO A 49 -10.99 -23.37 -25.36
CA PRO A 49 -10.09 -24.22 -26.14
C PRO A 49 -10.74 -24.81 -27.40
N ASN A 50 -12.04 -24.57 -27.64
CA ASN A 50 -12.74 -25.15 -28.78
C ASN A 50 -12.30 -24.47 -30.10
N PRO A 51 -12.22 -25.21 -31.22
CA PRO A 51 -11.78 -24.66 -32.50
C PRO A 51 -12.68 -23.51 -33.00
N LEU A 52 -12.05 -22.41 -33.40
CA LEU A 52 -12.74 -21.33 -34.11
C LEU A 52 -12.99 -21.71 -35.59
N PRO A 53 -14.02 -21.15 -36.24
CA PRO A 53 -14.21 -21.33 -37.68
C PRO A 53 -12.96 -20.90 -38.46
N ALA A 54 -12.61 -21.64 -39.51
CA ALA A 54 -11.40 -21.38 -40.29
C ALA A 54 -11.34 -19.93 -40.79
N THR A 55 -10.17 -19.31 -40.74
CA THR A 55 -9.98 -17.89 -41.13
C THR A 55 -10.45 -17.62 -42.56
N SER A 56 -10.22 -18.56 -43.50
CA SER A 56 -10.71 -18.46 -44.88
C SER A 56 -12.24 -18.38 -44.96
N HIS A 57 -12.93 -19.20 -44.16
CA HIS A 57 -14.39 -19.21 -44.08
C HIS A 57 -14.93 -17.91 -43.45
N LEU A 58 -14.28 -17.40 -42.39
CA LEU A 58 -14.68 -16.14 -41.77
C LEU A 58 -14.47 -14.94 -42.71
N LEU A 59 -13.43 -14.95 -43.54
CA LEU A 59 -13.14 -13.89 -44.50
C LEU A 59 -13.99 -13.97 -45.78
N SER A 60 -14.55 -15.14 -46.12
CA SER A 60 -15.49 -15.28 -47.24
C SER A 60 -16.90 -14.79 -46.92
N GLN A 61 -17.25 -14.68 -45.63
CA GLN A 61 -18.55 -14.17 -45.18
C GLN A 61 -18.66 -12.66 -45.34
N THR A 62 -19.89 -12.15 -45.43
CA THR A 62 -20.12 -10.70 -45.32
C THR A 62 -19.70 -10.21 -43.93
N LEU A 63 -19.41 -8.91 -43.82
CA LEU A 63 -19.03 -8.31 -42.53
C LEU A 63 -20.09 -8.54 -41.44
N SER A 64 -21.38 -8.54 -41.81
CA SER A 64 -22.49 -8.76 -40.89
C SER A 64 -22.52 -10.20 -40.34
N GLU A 65 -22.42 -11.20 -41.22
CA GLU A 65 -22.40 -12.62 -40.85
C GLU A 65 -21.19 -12.99 -40.00
N ARG A 66 -20.02 -12.48 -40.38
CA ARG A 66 -18.78 -12.65 -39.61
C ARG A 66 -18.94 -12.06 -38.20
N ASN A 67 -19.45 -10.84 -38.09
CA ASN A 67 -19.68 -10.21 -36.79
C ASN A 67 -20.72 -10.96 -35.95
N ASN A 68 -21.77 -11.50 -36.57
CA ASN A 68 -22.76 -12.32 -35.87
C ASN A 68 -22.14 -13.62 -35.34
N THR A 69 -21.31 -14.30 -36.14
CA THR A 69 -20.60 -15.52 -35.73
C THR A 69 -19.67 -15.25 -34.55
N LEU A 70 -18.82 -14.21 -34.65
CA LEU A 70 -17.91 -13.83 -33.57
C LEU A 70 -18.66 -13.39 -32.30
N ARG A 71 -19.79 -12.67 -32.47
CA ARG A 71 -20.64 -12.25 -31.35
C ARG A 71 -21.27 -13.45 -30.64
N GLN A 72 -21.72 -14.47 -31.37
CA GLN A 72 -22.25 -15.71 -30.77
C GLN A 72 -21.18 -16.44 -29.95
N ILE A 73 -19.98 -16.60 -30.49
CA ILE A 73 -18.86 -17.23 -29.79
C ILE A 73 -18.47 -16.43 -28.53
N ALA A 74 -18.38 -15.10 -28.64
CA ALA A 74 -18.06 -14.23 -27.52
C ALA A 74 -19.17 -14.23 -26.44
N ARG A 75 -20.44 -14.28 -26.85
CA ARG A 75 -21.59 -14.40 -25.95
C ARG A 75 -21.52 -15.69 -25.14
N ASP A 76 -21.21 -16.82 -25.78
CA ASP A 76 -21.05 -18.11 -25.11
C ASP A 76 -19.94 -18.05 -24.04
N GLY A 77 -18.78 -17.51 -24.40
CA GLY A 77 -17.66 -17.33 -23.46
C GLY A 77 -17.99 -16.41 -22.30
N ALA A 78 -18.66 -15.28 -22.56
CA ALA A 78 -19.08 -14.32 -21.54
C ALA A 78 -20.15 -14.90 -20.60
N GLN A 79 -21.11 -15.65 -21.14
CA GLN A 79 -22.14 -16.34 -20.35
C GLN A 79 -21.48 -17.36 -19.42
N SER A 80 -20.53 -18.15 -19.94
CA SER A 80 -19.79 -19.13 -19.15
C SER A 80 -18.99 -18.46 -18.03
N LEU A 81 -18.27 -17.38 -18.33
CA LEU A 81 -17.51 -16.59 -17.36
C LEU A 81 -18.40 -16.04 -16.23
N LEU A 82 -19.53 -15.42 -16.59
CA LEU A 82 -20.44 -14.83 -15.63
C LEU A 82 -21.08 -15.88 -14.72
N ASN A 83 -21.47 -17.03 -15.29
CA ASN A 83 -21.98 -18.15 -14.51
C ASN A 83 -20.94 -18.61 -13.47
N THR A 84 -19.68 -18.79 -13.88
CA THR A 84 -18.61 -19.20 -12.96
C THR A 84 -18.35 -18.16 -11.88
N LEU A 85 -18.30 -16.86 -12.22
CA LEU A 85 -18.13 -15.78 -11.25
C LEU A 85 -19.24 -15.78 -10.20
N LEU A 86 -20.50 -15.79 -10.63
CA LEU A 86 -21.65 -15.73 -9.72
C LEU A 86 -21.84 -17.01 -8.90
N THR A 87 -21.37 -18.17 -9.39
CA THR A 87 -21.52 -19.46 -8.69
C THR A 87 -20.38 -19.73 -7.71
N THR A 88 -19.15 -19.35 -8.05
CA THR A 88 -17.95 -19.75 -7.30
C THR A 88 -17.38 -18.67 -6.39
N CYS A 89 -17.59 -17.38 -6.69
CA CYS A 89 -16.99 -16.30 -5.93
C CYS A 89 -17.94 -15.83 -4.80
N PRO A 90 -17.46 -15.67 -3.55
CA PRO A 90 -18.26 -15.12 -2.46
C PRO A 90 -18.69 -13.68 -2.73
N ILE A 91 -19.99 -13.40 -2.57
CA ILE A 91 -20.56 -12.05 -2.70
C ILE A 91 -20.86 -11.52 -1.30
N GLN A 92 -20.33 -10.34 -0.99
CA GLN A 92 -20.53 -9.62 0.26
C GLN A 92 -21.36 -8.37 0.01
N SER A 93 -22.38 -8.15 0.86
CA SER A 93 -23.15 -6.90 0.86
C SER A 93 -22.52 -5.94 1.86
N THR A 94 -22.12 -4.77 1.37
CA THR A 94 -21.58 -3.66 2.17
C THR A 94 -22.44 -2.42 1.94
N PRO A 95 -22.37 -1.38 2.81
CA PRO A 95 -23.08 -0.12 2.59
C PRO A 95 -22.73 0.57 1.27
N GLU A 96 -21.54 0.31 0.72
CA GLU A 96 -21.09 0.85 -0.58
C GLU A 96 -21.65 0.08 -1.78
N GLY A 97 -22.12 -1.15 -1.57
CA GLY A 97 -22.69 -2.01 -2.61
C GLY A 97 -22.38 -3.50 -2.45
N LEU A 98 -22.71 -4.27 -3.48
CA LEU A 98 -22.39 -5.69 -3.58
C LEU A 98 -20.97 -5.85 -4.15
N ILE A 99 -20.09 -6.50 -3.38
CA ILE A 99 -18.70 -6.71 -3.74
C ILE A 99 -18.46 -8.22 -3.84
N MET A 100 -17.78 -8.65 -4.89
CA MET A 100 -17.39 -10.05 -5.10
C MET A 100 -15.91 -10.24 -4.73
N THR A 101 -15.61 -11.29 -3.97
CA THR A 101 -14.22 -11.65 -3.64
C THR A 101 -13.65 -12.54 -4.75
N LEU A 102 -12.69 -12.01 -5.52
CA LEU A 102 -12.02 -12.74 -6.58
C LEU A 102 -10.83 -13.56 -6.03
N PRO A 103 -10.56 -14.75 -6.59
CA PRO A 103 -9.36 -15.51 -6.25
C PRO A 103 -8.08 -14.82 -6.75
N ALA A 104 -6.94 -15.23 -6.20
CA ALA A 104 -5.65 -14.76 -6.70
C ALA A 104 -5.46 -15.16 -8.18
N PRO A 105 -4.89 -14.28 -9.03
CA PRO A 105 -4.66 -14.60 -10.44
C PRO A 105 -3.79 -15.84 -10.62
N GLN A 106 -4.19 -16.73 -11.52
CA GLN A 106 -3.47 -17.98 -11.79
C GLN A 106 -2.35 -17.79 -12.81
N HIS A 107 -2.51 -16.87 -13.77
CA HIS A 107 -1.48 -16.59 -14.76
C HIS A 107 -0.46 -15.56 -14.25
N TYR A 108 0.78 -16.00 -14.10
CA TYR A 108 1.86 -15.10 -13.70
C TYR A 108 2.26 -14.18 -14.85
N LEU A 109 2.01 -12.88 -14.67
CA LEU A 109 2.47 -11.85 -15.59
C LEU A 109 3.88 -11.37 -15.20
N PRO A 110 4.74 -11.04 -16.19
CA PRO A 110 6.08 -10.53 -15.90
C PRO A 110 6.00 -9.19 -15.17
N ARG A 111 6.81 -9.04 -14.11
CA ARG A 111 6.90 -7.78 -13.37
C ARG A 111 7.62 -6.72 -14.21
N TRP A 112 7.12 -5.48 -14.21
CA TRP A 112 7.79 -4.35 -14.85
C TRP A 112 9.17 -4.04 -14.25
N LYS A 113 9.28 -4.12 -12.92
CA LYS A 113 10.52 -3.83 -12.18
C LYS A 113 10.99 -5.08 -11.44
N PRO A 114 12.32 -5.34 -11.39
CA PRO A 114 12.86 -6.42 -10.58
C PRO A 114 12.48 -6.21 -9.11
N LEU A 115 12.45 -7.31 -8.35
CA LEU A 115 12.27 -7.21 -6.90
C LEU A 115 13.34 -6.29 -6.31
N PRO A 116 12.99 -5.35 -5.41
CA PRO A 116 13.97 -4.49 -4.77
C PRO A 116 15.04 -5.35 -4.08
N LYS A 117 16.29 -5.26 -4.54
CA LYS A 117 17.40 -5.95 -3.89
C LYS A 117 17.49 -5.48 -2.43
N PRO A 118 17.69 -6.39 -1.45
CA PRO A 118 17.81 -6.00 -0.06
C PRO A 118 18.94 -4.97 0.08
N LYS A 119 18.70 -3.93 0.88
CA LYS A 119 19.70 -2.87 1.07
C LYS A 119 20.94 -3.49 1.71
N PRO A 120 22.15 -3.24 1.18
CA PRO A 120 23.36 -3.71 1.82
C PRO A 120 23.46 -3.10 3.23
N PRO A 121 23.85 -3.87 4.25
CA PRO A 121 23.93 -3.35 5.61
C PRO A 121 24.98 -2.23 5.67
N THR A 122 24.63 -1.13 6.35
CA THR A 122 25.59 -0.06 6.60
C THR A 122 26.69 -0.54 7.55
N LYS A 123 27.88 0.09 7.53
CA LYS A 123 28.95 -0.23 8.50
C LYS A 123 28.47 -0.10 9.95
N TRP A 124 27.61 0.88 10.22
CA TRP A 124 26.99 1.04 11.53
C TRP A 124 26.07 -0.13 11.87
N GLU A 125 25.26 -0.61 10.93
CA GLU A 125 24.40 -1.78 11.16
C GLU A 125 25.21 -3.07 11.36
N LEU A 126 26.32 -3.25 10.63
CA LEU A 126 27.25 -4.34 10.87
C LEU A 126 27.84 -4.28 12.28
N PHE A 127 28.26 -3.10 12.71
CA PHE A 127 28.77 -2.85 14.07
C PHE A 127 27.70 -3.07 15.14
N ALA A 128 26.51 -2.49 14.94
CA ALA A 128 25.38 -2.58 15.84
C ALA A 128 24.89 -4.02 15.97
N ARG A 129 24.88 -4.80 14.88
CA ARG A 129 24.58 -6.24 14.93
C ARG A 129 25.64 -7.02 15.69
N LYS A 130 26.94 -6.73 15.47
CA LYS A 130 28.04 -7.38 16.19
C LYS A 130 28.02 -7.06 17.69
N LYS A 131 27.61 -5.85 18.07
CA LYS A 131 27.57 -5.37 19.46
C LYS A 131 26.21 -5.51 20.13
N GLY A 132 25.17 -5.96 19.43
CA GLY A 132 23.80 -6.05 19.96
C GLY A 132 23.20 -4.68 20.32
N ILE A 133 23.49 -3.63 19.56
CA ILE A 133 23.04 -2.26 19.85
C ILE A 133 21.67 -2.01 19.18
N GLY A 134 20.69 -1.58 19.97
CA GLY A 134 19.36 -1.17 19.49
C GLY A 134 18.54 -2.32 18.90
N LYS A 135 17.89 -2.10 17.75
CA LYS A 135 17.06 -3.11 17.03
C LYS A 135 17.72 -4.46 16.77
N TYR A 136 19.05 -4.57 16.86
CA TYR A 136 19.79 -5.82 16.66
C TYR A 136 20.14 -6.56 17.95
N GLY A 137 19.82 -6.01 19.13
CA GLY A 137 20.13 -6.59 20.45
C GLY A 137 19.16 -7.65 20.95
N GLY A 138 18.22 -8.11 20.13
CA GLY A 138 17.17 -9.05 20.54
C GLY A 138 16.07 -8.43 21.43
N ASN A 139 15.07 -9.24 21.76
CA ASN A 139 13.84 -8.82 22.45
C ASN A 139 14.08 -8.29 23.88
N LEU A 140 15.25 -8.53 24.47
CA LEU A 140 15.47 -8.30 25.91
C LEU A 140 15.74 -6.85 26.31
N LYS A 141 16.18 -5.97 25.39
CA LYS A 141 16.51 -4.56 25.72
C LYS A 141 16.41 -3.56 24.56
N GLY A 142 16.16 -4.01 23.33
CA GLY A 142 16.39 -3.18 22.13
C GLY A 142 15.17 -2.49 21.53
N GLY A 143 13.97 -3.07 21.65
CA GLY A 143 12.74 -2.58 21.00
C GLY A 143 12.09 -1.40 21.72
N ALA A 144 11.65 -1.62 22.96
CA ALA A 144 10.96 -0.61 23.76
C ALA A 144 11.85 0.62 24.05
N ALA A 145 13.13 0.40 24.41
CA ALA A 145 14.10 1.47 24.61
C ALA A 145 14.38 2.27 23.31
N GLN A 146 14.19 1.67 22.13
CA GLN A 146 14.33 2.38 20.86
C GLN A 146 13.10 3.24 20.55
N GLU A 147 11.89 2.76 20.84
CA GLU A 147 10.67 3.56 20.69
C GLU A 147 10.70 4.79 21.60
N GLU A 148 11.11 4.63 22.85
CA GLU A 148 11.30 5.75 23.76
C GLU A 148 12.37 6.72 23.29
N ARG A 149 13.52 6.23 22.79
CA ARG A 149 14.57 7.09 22.22
C ARG A 149 14.16 7.84 20.96
N ARG A 150 13.12 7.38 20.26
CA ARG A 150 12.55 8.04 19.08
C ARG A 150 11.53 9.12 19.43
N LYS A 151 10.99 9.14 20.66
CA LYS A 151 10.11 10.22 21.12
C LYS A 151 10.88 11.54 21.08
N ASN A 152 10.24 12.58 20.54
CA ASN A 152 10.88 13.88 20.35
C ASN A 152 10.75 14.79 21.58
N LEU A 153 9.99 14.42 22.61
CA LEU A 153 9.82 15.24 23.80
C LEU A 153 10.80 14.81 24.88
N VAL A 154 11.47 15.78 25.49
CA VAL A 154 12.38 15.61 26.62
C VAL A 154 12.00 16.66 27.65
N TYR A 155 11.82 16.24 28.90
CA TYR A 155 11.52 17.14 29.99
C TYR A 155 12.75 18.03 30.29
N ASP A 156 12.54 19.33 30.38
CA ASP A 156 13.57 20.31 30.75
C ASP A 156 13.32 20.75 32.20
N GLU A 157 14.20 20.34 33.12
CA GLU A 157 14.02 20.52 34.57
C GLU A 157 14.02 22.00 34.98
N GLU A 158 14.68 22.87 34.22
CA GLU A 158 14.74 24.30 34.51
C GLU A 158 13.45 25.04 34.16
N SER A 159 12.81 24.69 33.03
CA SER A 159 11.56 25.33 32.58
C SER A 159 10.32 24.62 33.10
N GLY A 160 10.44 23.38 33.56
CA GLY A 160 9.31 22.54 33.98
C GLY A 160 8.43 22.06 32.82
N GLU A 161 8.84 22.28 31.58
CA GLU A 161 8.07 21.98 30.37
C GLU A 161 8.67 20.83 29.55
N TRP A 162 7.81 20.16 28.76
CA TRP A 162 8.25 19.18 27.78
C TRP A 162 8.76 19.87 26.51
N VAL A 163 10.07 20.02 26.43
CA VAL A 163 10.73 20.65 25.28
C VAL A 163 11.07 19.61 24.21
N LYS A 164 11.03 20.00 22.95
CA LYS A 164 11.43 19.13 21.84
C LYS A 164 12.94 18.88 21.87
N LYS A 165 13.39 17.66 21.62
CA LYS A 165 14.80 17.29 21.52
C LYS A 165 15.47 17.95 20.30
N TRP A 166 14.73 18.04 19.20
CA TRP A 166 15.12 18.71 17.97
C TRP A 166 13.89 19.33 17.28
N GLY A 167 14.13 20.35 16.45
CA GLY A 167 13.08 21.07 15.73
C GLY A 167 12.94 22.51 16.22
N TYR A 168 11.72 23.06 16.16
CA TYR A 168 11.42 24.39 16.66
C TYR A 168 11.67 24.49 18.17
N LYS A 169 12.50 25.45 18.59
CA LYS A 169 12.99 25.63 19.97
C LYS A 169 13.53 24.33 20.59
N GLY A 170 14.21 23.51 19.78
CA GLY A 170 14.77 22.25 20.25
C GLY A 170 15.85 22.45 21.32
N ARG A 171 15.88 21.59 22.33
CA ARG A 171 16.87 21.60 23.42
C ARG A 171 18.31 21.61 22.90
N ASN A 172 18.56 21.03 21.72
CA ASN A 172 19.87 21.04 21.06
C ASN A 172 20.37 22.42 20.61
N LYS A 173 19.56 23.47 20.73
CA LYS A 173 19.93 24.87 20.47
C LYS A 173 19.92 25.75 21.72
N LYS A 174 19.74 25.18 22.93
CA LYS A 174 19.72 25.95 24.18
C LYS A 174 21.01 26.75 24.35
N ASP A 175 22.16 26.11 24.14
CA ASP A 175 23.49 26.73 24.19
C ASP A 175 23.67 27.84 23.13
N GLU A 176 22.96 27.76 21.99
CA GLU A 176 22.98 28.81 20.96
C GLU A 176 22.21 30.06 21.41
N SER A 177 21.26 29.93 22.35
CA SER A 177 20.43 31.03 22.88
C SER A 177 20.95 31.67 24.16
N ASP A 178 22.03 31.15 24.76
CA ASP A 178 22.61 31.72 25.98
C ASP A 178 23.23 33.10 25.71
N TRP A 179 22.86 34.06 26.55
CA TRP A 179 23.21 35.48 26.42
C TRP A 179 24.69 35.78 26.70
N LEU A 180 25.36 34.91 27.46
CA LEU A 180 26.78 34.98 27.79
C LEU A 180 27.40 33.60 27.63
N VAL A 181 28.53 33.52 26.94
CA VAL A 181 29.35 32.30 26.87
C VAL A 181 30.79 32.71 27.14
N GLU A 182 31.38 32.10 28.15
CA GLU A 182 32.78 32.26 28.46
C GLU A 182 33.60 31.54 27.38
N LEU A 183 34.52 32.27 26.75
CA LEU A 183 35.41 31.75 25.72
C LEU A 183 36.85 31.94 26.17
N ASP A 184 37.71 30.96 25.87
CA ASP A 184 39.15 31.12 25.96
C ASP A 184 39.67 32.07 24.86
N ASP A 185 40.88 32.59 25.04
CA ASP A 185 41.47 33.56 24.11
C ASP A 185 41.55 33.04 22.66
N GLU A 186 41.74 31.72 22.50
CA GLU A 186 41.77 31.07 21.19
C GLU A 186 40.39 31.04 20.52
N ALA A 187 39.34 30.73 21.27
CA ALA A 187 37.96 30.70 20.80
C ALA A 187 37.44 32.10 20.48
N VAL A 188 37.83 33.12 21.28
CA VAL A 188 37.53 34.53 20.97
C VAL A 188 38.12 34.94 19.62
N LYS A 189 39.37 34.54 19.34
CA LYS A 189 40.02 34.82 18.04
C LYS A 189 39.29 34.15 16.88
N LYS A 190 38.83 32.90 17.04
CA LYS A 190 38.05 32.17 16.02
C LYS A 190 36.69 32.81 15.78
N GLU A 191 35.99 33.22 16.84
CA GLU A 191 34.69 33.88 16.71
C GLU A 191 34.80 35.24 16.01
N LYS A 192 35.79 36.06 16.38
CA LYS A 192 36.08 37.33 15.69
C LYS A 192 36.40 37.10 14.21
N ALA A 193 37.27 36.14 13.88
CA ALA A 193 37.58 35.80 12.49
C ALA A 193 36.34 35.31 11.70
N GLY A 194 35.44 34.55 12.34
CA GLY A 194 34.19 34.09 11.75
C GLY A 194 33.17 35.22 11.51
N ALA A 195 33.15 36.22 12.40
CA ALA A 195 32.35 37.43 12.26
C ALA A 195 32.88 38.33 11.14
N ASP A 196 34.18 38.59 11.09
CA ASP A 196 34.85 39.40 10.07
C ASP A 196 34.71 38.81 8.66
N ALA A 197 34.71 37.48 8.54
CA ALA A 197 34.54 36.77 7.28
C ALA A 197 33.08 36.69 6.78
N GLY A 198 32.09 37.13 7.57
CA GLY A 198 30.67 37.10 7.20
C GLY A 198 30.05 35.69 7.07
N ASP A 199 30.74 34.63 7.48
CA ASP A 199 30.29 33.22 7.34
C ASP A 199 29.36 32.77 8.51
N GLY A 200 29.10 33.66 9.46
CA GLY A 200 28.29 33.38 10.65
C GLY A 200 28.82 32.18 11.45
N ARG A 201 30.14 31.91 11.36
CA ARG A 201 30.81 30.83 12.09
C ARG A 201 30.97 31.28 13.54
N THR A 202 30.10 30.76 14.39
CA THR A 202 30.25 30.88 15.84
C THR A 202 30.88 29.59 16.35
N VAL A 203 31.69 29.69 17.41
CA VAL A 203 32.29 28.52 18.08
C VAL A 203 31.21 27.49 18.47
N ARG A 204 30.02 27.98 18.85
CA ARG A 204 28.81 27.19 19.15
C ARG A 204 28.32 26.36 17.94
N GLY A 205 28.42 26.92 16.74
CA GLY A 205 27.95 26.31 15.50
C GLY A 205 28.96 25.37 14.83
N GLU A 206 30.27 25.55 15.06
CA GLU A 206 31.32 24.80 14.35
C GLU A 206 31.23 23.28 14.61
N GLY A 207 31.10 22.86 15.87
CA GLY A 207 30.99 21.43 16.20
C GLY A 207 29.75 20.76 15.59
N ARG A 208 28.64 21.51 15.44
CA ARG A 208 27.45 21.05 14.72
C ARG A 208 27.69 20.97 13.22
N ARG A 209 28.29 22.01 12.63
CA ARG A 209 28.61 22.07 11.19
C ARG A 209 29.52 20.90 10.81
N GLU A 210 30.60 20.68 11.57
CA GLU A 210 31.54 19.57 11.34
C GLU A 210 30.84 18.21 11.44
N ARG A 211 29.98 17.99 12.45
CA ARG A 211 29.21 16.76 12.61
C ARG A 211 28.26 16.53 11.42
N VAL A 212 27.56 17.57 10.98
CA VAL A 212 26.65 17.50 9.83
C VAL A 212 27.41 17.24 8.53
N GLU A 213 28.56 17.88 8.33
CA GLU A 213 29.43 17.63 7.18
C GLU A 213 29.98 16.21 7.17
N ARG A 214 30.37 15.69 8.34
CA ARG A 214 30.81 14.30 8.50
C ARG A 214 29.70 13.33 8.15
N ILE A 215 28.47 13.58 8.60
CA ILE A 215 27.28 12.77 8.24
C ILE A 215 27.03 12.84 6.73
N LYS A 216 26.98 14.04 6.13
CA LYS A 216 26.82 14.22 4.68
C LYS A 216 27.91 13.50 3.88
N ARG A 217 29.16 13.53 4.36
CA ARG A 217 30.30 12.81 3.75
C ARG A 217 30.12 11.30 3.84
N GLN A 218 29.62 10.79 4.96
CA GLN A 218 29.28 9.38 5.11
C GLN A 218 28.12 8.96 4.19
N GLU A 219 27.05 9.76 4.10
CA GLU A 219 25.93 9.52 3.17
C GLU A 219 26.38 9.49 1.72
N ARG A 220 27.28 10.41 1.30
CA ARG A 220 27.87 10.40 -0.04
C ARG A 220 28.65 9.11 -0.29
N ARG A 221 29.45 8.65 0.67
CA ARG A 221 30.18 7.37 0.58
C ARG A 221 29.23 6.19 0.47
N GLN A 222 28.14 6.18 1.25
CA GLN A 222 27.11 5.14 1.17
C GLN A 222 26.45 5.11 -0.21
N ARG A 223 26.02 6.27 -0.72
CA ARG A 223 25.40 6.39 -2.05
C ARG A 223 26.35 5.92 -3.16
N ASN A 224 27.64 6.24 -3.06
CA ASN A 224 28.65 5.77 -4.01
C ASN A 224 28.85 4.25 -3.94
N ASN A 225 28.84 3.66 -2.74
CA ASN A 225 28.89 2.22 -2.55
C ASN A 225 27.66 1.52 -3.14
N GLU A 226 26.46 2.04 -2.89
CA GLU A 226 25.20 1.54 -3.46
C GLU A 226 25.19 1.61 -5.00
N ARG A 227 25.80 2.63 -5.60
CA ARG A 227 25.95 2.73 -7.06
C ARG A 227 26.91 1.67 -7.62
N ARG A 228 28.03 1.41 -6.92
CA ARG A 228 29.00 0.38 -7.32
C ARG A 228 28.40 -1.02 -7.27
N THR A 229 27.66 -1.35 -6.21
CA THR A 229 26.99 -2.66 -6.10
C THR A 229 25.90 -2.85 -7.15
N ARG A 230 25.19 -1.78 -7.55
CA ARG A 230 24.24 -1.83 -8.69
C ARG A 230 24.91 -2.11 -10.03
N LYS A 231 26.08 -1.52 -10.31
CA LYS A 231 26.83 -1.76 -11.56
C LYS A 231 27.43 -3.17 -11.63
N GLY A 232 27.97 -3.68 -10.52
CA GLY A 232 28.53 -5.04 -10.47
C GLY A 232 27.49 -6.16 -10.60
N GLY A 233 26.21 -5.86 -10.40
CA GLY A 233 25.11 -6.83 -10.57
C GLY A 233 24.46 -6.80 -11.95
N LYS A 234 25.05 -6.14 -12.96
CA LYS A 234 24.58 -6.11 -14.35
C LYS A 234 25.44 -6.96 -15.30
N THR A 235 26.47 -7.61 -14.77
CA THR A 235 27.33 -8.61 -15.42
C THR A 235 27.07 -9.95 -14.75
N GLY A 236 26.12 -10.70 -15.26
CA GLY A 236 25.63 -11.97 -14.72
C GLY A 236 24.31 -12.33 -15.36
#